data_AF-A0A087TWA7-F1
#
_entry.id   AF-A0A087TWA7-F1
#
_cell.length_a   1.000
_cell.length_b   1.000
_cell.length_c   1.000
_cell.angle_alpha   90.00
_cell.angle_beta   90.00
_cell.angle_gamma   90.00
#
_symmetry.space_group_name_H-M   'P 1'
#
loop_
_entity.id
_entity.type
_entity.pdbx_description
1 polymer ?
#
loop_
_entity_poly.entity_id
_entity_poly.type
_entity_poly.pdbx_seq_one_letter_code
_entity_poly.pdbx_strand_id
1 'polypeptide(L)'
;MFYPVENKDLTIEYGDILAARCTMFNFRDRDTFIGPTGDDEMCNFYMMYYVDGDRSMSEKYCFSDGPSNYYWEMDPIINYVPSSIEKSASSLED
;
A
#
# COMPACT_ATOMS: atom_id res chain seq x y z
N MET A 1 13.93 -6.31 -2.75
CA MET A 1 14.04 -7.74 -2.36
C MET A 1 12.64 -8.20 -1.97
N PHE A 2 12.22 -9.39 -2.37
CA PHE A 2 10.94 -9.94 -1.88
C PHE A 2 11.15 -10.59 -0.52
N TYR A 3 10.33 -10.21 0.45
CA TYR A 3 10.31 -10.83 1.77
C TYR A 3 9.19 -11.88 1.81
N PRO A 4 9.43 -13.06 2.40
CA PRO A 4 8.39 -14.06 2.54
C PRO A 4 7.30 -13.56 3.49
N VAL A 5 6.05 -13.91 3.22
CA VAL A 5 4.96 -13.71 4.16
C VAL A 5 5.14 -14.60 5.39
N GLU A 6 4.77 -14.10 6.55
CA GLU A 6 4.85 -14.85 7.81
C GLU A 6 3.83 -16.00 7.84
N ASN A 7 2.57 -15.71 7.49
CA ASN A 7 1.53 -16.70 7.34
C ASN A 7 1.51 -17.25 5.91
N LYS A 8 1.96 -18.50 5.73
CA LYS A 8 1.99 -19.18 4.43
C LYS A 8 0.65 -19.76 3.99
N ASP A 9 -0.30 -19.86 4.90
CA ASP A 9 -1.66 -20.34 4.64
C ASP A 9 -2.61 -19.18 4.28
N LEU A 10 -2.08 -17.94 4.19
CA LEU A 10 -2.85 -16.77 3.80
C LEU A 10 -3.38 -16.95 2.38
N THR A 11 -4.71 -16.94 2.26
CA THR A 11 -5.43 -16.99 0.98
C THR A 11 -6.24 -15.71 0.83
N ILE A 12 -6.24 -15.14 -0.38
CA ILE A 12 -7.05 -13.98 -0.74
C ILE A 12 -8.12 -14.47 -1.71
N GLU A 13 -9.38 -14.22 -1.39
CA GLU A 13 -10.53 -14.72 -2.14
C GLU A 13 -11.34 -13.58 -2.77
N TYR A 14 -12.29 -13.95 -3.62
CA TYR A 14 -13.19 -12.98 -4.23
C TYR A 14 -14.07 -12.31 -3.16
N GLY A 15 -14.05 -10.99 -3.13
CA GLY A 15 -14.78 -10.19 -2.15
C GLY A 15 -13.89 -9.61 -1.05
N ASP A 16 -12.64 -10.06 -0.94
CA ASP A 16 -11.64 -9.46 -0.06
C ASP A 16 -11.22 -8.08 -0.54
N ILE A 17 -10.74 -7.27 0.40
CA ILE A 17 -10.23 -5.92 0.16
C ILE A 17 -8.73 -5.92 0.43
N LEU A 18 -7.96 -5.52 -0.57
CA LEU A 18 -6.53 -5.31 -0.44
C LEU A 18 -6.26 -3.82 -0.21
N ALA A 19 -5.68 -3.52 0.94
CA ALA A 19 -5.32 -2.16 1.33
C ALA A 19 -3.84 -2.12 1.74
N ALA A 20 -3.10 -1.12 1.23
CA ALA A 20 -1.71 -0.88 1.59
C ALA A 20 -1.50 0.59 1.93
N ARG A 21 -0.72 0.86 2.98
CA ARG A 21 -0.43 2.21 3.47
C ARG A 21 1.08 2.44 3.49
N CYS A 22 1.53 3.51 2.86
CA CYS A 22 2.87 4.04 3.09
C CYS A 22 2.80 5.21 4.06
N THR A 23 3.70 5.23 5.04
CA THR A 23 3.91 6.40 5.90
C THR A 23 5.11 7.16 5.36
N MET A 24 4.91 8.43 5.01
CA MET A 24 5.95 9.30 4.47
C MET A 24 6.16 10.51 5.38
N PHE A 25 7.41 10.96 5.52
CA PHE A 25 7.76 12.21 6.21
C PHE A 25 8.54 13.10 5.26
N ASN A 26 7.96 14.23 4.86
CA ASN A 26 8.62 15.20 4.02
C ASN A 26 9.45 16.17 4.87
N PHE A 27 10.78 16.02 4.84
CA PHE A 27 11.74 16.92 5.49
C PHE A 27 12.26 18.03 4.57
N ARG A 28 11.80 18.07 3.31
CA ARG A 28 12.21 19.08 2.33
C ARG A 28 11.41 20.38 2.54
N ASP A 29 11.94 21.48 2.02
CA ASP A 29 11.32 22.81 2.04
C ASP A 29 10.33 23.04 0.89
N ARG A 30 9.95 21.96 0.20
CA ARG A 30 9.02 21.95 -0.94
C ARG A 30 8.05 20.78 -0.83
N ASP A 31 6.92 20.90 -1.52
CA ASP A 31 6.01 19.77 -1.70
C ASP A 31 6.69 18.66 -2.52
N THR A 32 6.45 17.41 -2.11
CA THR A 32 6.90 16.20 -2.82
C THR A 32 5.67 15.45 -3.31
N PHE A 33 5.64 15.11 -4.59
CA PHE A 33 4.51 14.45 -5.24
C PHE A 33 4.87 13.02 -5.61
N ILE A 34 3.86 12.22 -5.96
CA ILE A 34 4.08 10.91 -6.55
C ILE A 34 4.54 11.07 -8.00
N GLY A 35 5.63 10.43 -8.38
CA GLY A 35 6.21 10.57 -9.72
C GLY A 35 7.43 9.69 -9.98
N PRO A 36 7.95 9.69 -11.23
CA PRO A 36 9.01 8.78 -11.66
C PRO A 36 10.44 9.31 -11.43
N THR A 37 10.61 10.54 -10.95
CA THR A 37 11.94 11.18 -10.83
C THR A 37 12.52 11.05 -9.42
N GLY A 38 13.81 11.37 -9.26
CA GLY A 38 14.44 11.41 -7.92
C GLY A 38 13.95 12.57 -7.03
N ASP A 39 13.24 13.54 -7.61
CA ASP A 39 12.60 14.63 -6.87
C ASP A 39 11.20 14.27 -6.38
N ASP A 40 10.64 13.17 -6.88
CA ASP A 40 9.33 12.62 -6.51
C ASP A 40 9.46 11.47 -5.50
N GLU A 41 8.33 11.00 -4.99
CA GLU A 41 8.25 9.81 -4.13
C GLU A 41 7.40 8.72 -4.80
N MET A 42 7.52 7.47 -4.32
CA MET A 42 6.67 6.37 -4.77
C MET A 42 6.12 5.58 -3.58
N CYS A 43 4.82 5.32 -3.57
CA CYS A 43 4.20 4.35 -2.66
C CYS A 43 3.76 3.11 -3.46
N ASN A 44 4.65 2.12 -3.54
CA ASN A 44 4.38 0.88 -4.25
C ASN A 44 4.44 -0.31 -3.29
N PHE A 45 3.40 -1.13 -3.29
CA PHE A 45 3.39 -2.41 -2.57
C PHE A 45 3.29 -3.56 -3.59
N TYR A 46 4.36 -4.33 -3.70
CA TYR A 46 4.43 -5.47 -4.63
C TYR A 46 4.15 -6.77 -3.89
N MET A 47 3.06 -7.44 -4.26
CA MET A 47 2.70 -8.74 -3.73
C MET A 47 2.95 -9.82 -4.78
N MET A 48 3.75 -10.82 -4.44
CA MET A 48 3.92 -12.02 -5.24
C MET A 48 2.91 -13.07 -4.79
N TYR A 49 2.19 -13.66 -5.74
CA TYR A 49 1.16 -14.66 -5.46
C TYR A 49 1.20 -15.80 -6.48
N TYR A 50 0.55 -16.90 -6.14
CA TYR A 50 0.18 -17.96 -7.07
C TYR A 50 -1.33 -18.15 -7.05
N VAL A 51 -1.87 -18.84 -8.06
CA VAL A 51 -3.28 -19.21 -8.15
C VAL A 51 -3.40 -20.69 -8.45
N ASP A 52 -4.50 -21.30 -8.01
CA ASP A 52 -4.81 -22.67 -8.37
C ASP A 52 -5.45 -22.74 -9.77
N GLY A 53 -4.85 -23.54 -10.65
CA GLY A 53 -5.29 -23.72 -12.04
C GLY A 53 -4.91 -22.56 -12.96
N ASP A 54 -5.64 -22.43 -14.08
CA ASP A 54 -5.23 -21.57 -15.21
C ASP A 54 -5.84 -20.16 -15.18
N ARG A 55 -6.61 -19.82 -14.14
CA ARG A 55 -7.30 -18.52 -14.06
C ARG A 55 -6.44 -17.50 -13.33
N SER A 56 -5.67 -16.73 -14.10
CA SER A 56 -4.95 -15.57 -13.57
C SER A 56 -5.89 -14.41 -13.26
N MET A 57 -5.55 -13.60 -12.26
CA MET A 57 -6.26 -12.37 -11.93
C MET A 57 -6.21 -11.37 -13.09
N SER A 58 -7.37 -10.81 -13.47
CA SER A 58 -7.48 -9.80 -14.54
C SER A 58 -7.03 -8.42 -14.08
N GLU A 59 -7.40 -8.04 -12.85
CA GLU A 59 -6.98 -6.78 -12.25
C GLU A 59 -5.71 -7.01 -11.43
N LYS A 60 -4.60 -6.42 -11.85
CA LYS A 60 -3.28 -6.65 -11.21
C LYS A 60 -2.74 -5.41 -10.52
N TYR A 61 -3.41 -4.27 -10.71
CA TYR A 61 -2.97 -2.99 -10.17
C TYR A 61 -4.09 -2.37 -9.35
N CYS A 62 -3.74 -1.82 -8.21
CA CYS A 62 -4.67 -1.09 -7.36
C CYS A 62 -4.10 0.32 -7.14
N PHE A 63 -4.94 1.32 -7.39
CA PHE A 63 -4.61 2.72 -7.16
C PHE A 63 -5.79 3.39 -6.44
N SER A 64 -5.49 4.34 -5.58
CA SER A 64 -6.48 5.25 -5.00
C SER A 64 -5.93 6.68 -5.09
N ASP A 65 -6.81 7.67 -5.11
CA ASP A 65 -6.42 9.08 -5.24
C ASP A 65 -5.64 9.58 -4.01
N GLY A 66 -5.74 8.90 -2.87
CA GLY A 66 -5.11 9.27 -1.61
C GLY A 66 -5.55 10.66 -1.09
N PRO A 67 -4.95 11.13 0.01
CA PRO A 67 -5.22 12.45 0.56
C PRO A 67 -4.88 13.59 -0.43
N SER A 68 -5.64 14.68 -0.50
CA SER A 68 -6.83 15.01 0.31
C SER A 68 -8.16 14.49 -0.25
N ASN A 69 -8.14 13.79 -1.39
CA ASN A 69 -9.36 13.41 -2.11
C ASN A 69 -10.00 12.11 -1.57
N TYR A 70 -9.18 11.23 -0.99
CA TYR A 70 -9.60 9.95 -0.45
C TYR A 70 -8.86 9.61 0.85
N TYR A 71 -9.63 9.18 1.84
CA TYR A 71 -9.14 8.67 3.12
C TYR A 71 -9.89 7.37 3.42
N TRP A 72 -9.22 6.39 4.01
CA TRP A 72 -9.83 5.08 4.29
C TRP A 72 -11.05 5.18 5.22
N GLU A 73 -11.07 6.15 6.12
CA GLU A 73 -12.19 6.41 7.03
C GLU A 73 -13.48 6.82 6.31
N MET A 74 -13.39 7.24 5.04
CA MET A 74 -14.54 7.61 4.22
C MET A 74 -15.05 6.43 3.39
N ASP A 75 -14.30 5.34 3.29
CA ASP A 75 -14.64 4.19 2.46
C ASP A 75 -15.58 3.25 3.23
N PRO A 76 -16.84 3.08 2.81
CA PRO A 76 -17.80 2.25 3.52
C PRO A 76 -17.47 0.76 3.50
N ILE A 77 -16.51 0.35 2.65
CA ILE A 77 -16.08 -1.05 2.53
C ILE A 77 -14.90 -1.32 3.48
N ILE A 78 -14.12 -0.30 3.86
CA ILE A 78 -13.00 -0.45 4.79
C ILE A 78 -13.52 -0.44 6.23
N ASN A 79 -13.61 -1.63 6.83
CA ASN A 79 -14.15 -1.80 8.17
C ASN A 79 -13.19 -1.42 9.32
N TYR A 80 -11.87 -1.40 9.06
CA TYR A 80 -10.86 -1.12 10.08
C TYR A 80 -9.71 -0.29 9.52
N VAL A 81 -9.48 0.87 10.13
CA VAL A 81 -8.34 1.76 9.84
C VAL A 81 -7.44 1.79 11.08
N PRO A 82 -6.17 1.33 10.98
CA PRO A 82 -5.24 1.41 12.09
C PRO A 82 -4.98 2.86 12.49
N SER A 83 -5.34 3.22 13.73
CA SER A 83 -5.16 4.58 14.26
C SER A 83 -3.70 4.95 14.53
N SER A 84 -2.84 3.95 14.73
CA SER A 84 -1.41 4.16 14.87
C SER A 84 -0.74 4.34 13.50
N ILE A 85 0.05 5.39 13.40
CA ILE A 85 0.98 5.62 12.30
C ILE A 85 2.37 5.33 12.84
N GLU A 86 3.05 4.35 12.26
CA GLU A 86 4.42 4.01 12.61
C GLU A 86 5.37 5.10 12.09
N LYS A 87 5.63 6.11 12.92
CA LYS A 87 6.46 7.26 12.54
C LYS A 87 7.93 6.90 12.30
N SER A 88 8.42 5.83 12.93
CA SER A 88 9.75 5.27 12.69
C SER A 88 9.91 4.72 11.27
N ALA A 89 8.82 4.33 10.60
CA ALA A 89 8.90 3.90 9.20
C ALA A 89 9.35 5.03 8.25
N SER A 90 9.30 6.28 8.71
CA SER A 90 9.79 7.44 7.96
C SER A 90 11.05 8.08 8.59
N SER A 91 11.62 7.51 9.66
CA SER A 91 12.91 7.96 10.19
C SER A 91 14.06 7.34 9.39
N LEU A 92 15.08 8.14 9.11
CA LEU A 92 16.33 7.70 8.48
C LEU A 92 17.31 7.06 9.48
N GLU A 93 16.90 6.93 10.74
CA GLU A 93 17.70 6.33 11.81
C GLU A 93 17.20 4.91 12.05
N ASP A 94 18.12 3.94 11.95
CA ASP A 94 17.95 2.51 12.25
C ASP A 94 17.76 2.24 13.75
#